data_AF-A0A8T2C079-F1
#
_entry.id   AF-A0A8T2C079-F1
#
_cell.length_a   1.000
_cell.length_b   1.000
_cell.length_c   1.000
_cell.angle_alpha   90.00
_cell.angle_beta   90.00
_cell.angle_gamma   90.00
#
_symmetry.space_group_name_H-M   'P 1'
#
loop_
_entity.id
_entity.type
_entity.pdbx_description
1 polymer ?
#
loop_
_entity_poly.entity_id
_entity_poly.type
_entity_poly.pdbx_seq_one_letter_code
_entity_poly.pdbx_strand_id
1 'polypeptide(L)'
;MKLNTDGASKGNPGLAAAGRVLRDGDGRWCGGFAVNLGKCSTPLAELWGVYYGLYIVWERRVPYVTLEVDSELVVGFLKTGIRDSYPLSFLAFIFFVSTPTEVASIVRDDALGSTRPKMIPL
;
A
#
# COMPACT_ATOMS: atom_id res chain seq x y z
N MET A 1 -6.33 0.22 -14.89
CA MET A 1 -5.04 0.73 -14.39
C MET A 1 -4.28 -0.42 -13.74
N LYS A 2 -2.96 -0.48 -13.84
CA LYS A 2 -2.12 -1.39 -13.07
C LYS A 2 -1.54 -0.64 -11.87
N LEU A 3 -1.71 -1.23 -10.69
CA LEU A 3 -1.06 -0.78 -9.47
C LEU A 3 0.04 -1.76 -9.12
N ASN A 4 1.20 -1.18 -8.91
CA ASN A 4 2.40 -1.86 -8.52
C ASN A 4 2.74 -1.31 -7.11
N THR A 5 3.07 -2.16 -6.13
CA THR A 5 3.34 -1.87 -4.69
C THR A 5 4.43 -2.78 -4.08
N ASP A 6 5.58 -2.25 -3.66
CA ASP A 6 6.76 -2.97 -3.14
C ASP A 6 7.15 -2.39 -1.77
N GLY A 7 7.62 -3.24 -0.85
CA GLY A 7 8.04 -2.88 0.49
C GLY A 7 9.30 -3.60 0.96
N ALA A 8 10.36 -2.83 1.23
CA ALA A 8 11.66 -3.34 1.65
C ALA A 8 11.97 -3.01 3.12
N SER A 9 12.66 -3.92 3.82
CA SER A 9 13.21 -3.69 5.17
C SER A 9 14.64 -4.19 5.33
N LYS A 10 15.49 -3.38 5.97
CA LYS A 10 16.88 -3.69 6.31
C LYS A 10 16.98 -4.47 7.63
N GLY A 11 16.40 -5.68 7.65
CA GLY A 11 16.30 -6.55 8.82
C GLY A 11 14.86 -6.99 9.10
N ASN A 12 14.64 -7.72 10.20
CA ASN A 12 13.32 -8.19 10.57
C ASN A 12 13.12 -8.17 12.11
N PRO A 13 12.64 -7.06 12.70
CA PRO A 13 12.35 -5.76 12.06
C PRO A 13 13.62 -4.96 11.75
N GLY A 14 13.56 -4.11 10.72
CA GLY A 14 14.66 -3.29 10.24
C GLY A 14 14.18 -1.94 9.72
N LEU A 15 15.11 -1.05 9.31
CA LEU A 15 14.73 0.22 8.67
C LEU A 15 14.02 -0.06 7.34
N ALA A 16 12.81 0.49 7.17
CA ALA A 16 11.90 0.06 6.12
C ALA A 16 11.25 1.22 5.35
N ALA A 17 10.92 0.94 4.10
CA ALA A 17 10.20 1.84 3.21
C ALA A 17 9.30 1.02 2.28
N ALA A 18 8.25 1.65 1.78
CA ALA A 18 7.43 1.09 0.71
C ALA A 18 7.17 2.16 -0.36
N GLY A 19 6.77 1.72 -1.54
CA GLY A 19 6.57 2.60 -2.67
C GLY A 19 6.71 1.84 -3.97
N ARG A 20 5.95 2.24 -4.99
CA ARG A 20 6.06 1.71 -6.36
C ARG A 20 5.24 2.62 -7.30
N VAL A 21 4.51 2.05 -8.26
CA VAL A 21 4.20 2.68 -9.55
C VAL A 21 2.74 2.47 -9.96
N LEU A 22 2.13 3.47 -10.61
CA LEU A 22 0.84 3.33 -11.28
C LEU A 22 1.05 3.39 -12.79
N ARG A 23 0.41 2.48 -13.54
CA ARG A 23 0.45 2.45 -15.01
C ARG A 23 -0.93 2.34 -15.63
N ASP A 24 -1.12 2.83 -16.84
CA ASP A 24 -2.37 2.62 -17.60
C ASP A 24 -2.46 1.21 -18.21
N GLY A 25 -3.44 0.99 -19.10
CA GLY A 25 -3.59 -0.29 -19.81
C GLY A 25 -2.48 -0.55 -20.83
N ASP A 26 -1.89 0.51 -21.39
CA ASP A 26 -0.79 0.47 -22.35
C ASP A 26 0.59 0.37 -21.65
N GLY A 27 0.61 0.35 -20.32
CA GLY A 27 1.83 0.30 -19.50
C GLY A 27 2.54 1.65 -19.33
N ARG A 28 1.93 2.77 -19.74
CA ARG A 28 2.51 4.11 -19.57
C ARG A 28 2.48 4.54 -18.11
N TRP A 29 3.45 5.35 -17.70
CA TRP A 29 3.54 5.90 -16.35
C TRP A 29 2.36 6.84 -16.04
N CYS A 30 1.69 6.62 -14.92
CA CYS A 30 0.60 7.48 -14.42
C CYS A 30 0.91 8.17 -13.08
N GLY A 31 2.11 7.94 -12.53
CA GLY A 31 2.53 8.40 -11.22
C GLY A 31 3.08 7.27 -10.35
N GLY A 32 3.49 7.62 -9.13
CA GLY A 32 4.02 6.68 -8.13
C GLY A 32 4.07 7.31 -6.75
N PHE A 33 4.46 6.52 -5.77
CA PHE A 33 4.64 6.97 -4.38
C PHE A 33 5.85 6.30 -3.75
N ALA A 34 6.41 6.96 -2.74
CA ALA A 34 7.36 6.38 -1.81
C ALA A 34 7.06 6.91 -0.40
N VAL A 35 7.09 6.03 0.59
CA VAL A 35 6.82 6.28 2.01
C VAL A 35 7.92 5.63 2.87
N ASN A 36 8.39 6.38 3.87
CA ASN A 36 9.31 5.86 4.88
C ASN A 36 8.46 5.27 6.02
N LEU A 37 8.66 3.99 6.34
CA LEU A 37 7.87 3.25 7.34
C LEU A 37 8.60 3.14 8.69
N GLY A 38 9.73 3.83 8.87
CA GLY A 38 10.51 3.79 10.10
C GLY A 38 11.16 2.42 10.28
N LYS A 39 10.67 1.63 11.24
CA LYS A 39 11.11 0.24 11.46
C LYS A 39 9.96 -0.74 11.38
N CYS A 40 9.99 -1.67 10.43
CA CYS A 40 9.03 -2.77 10.34
C CYS A 40 9.65 -4.04 9.73
N SER A 41 8.90 -5.13 9.67
CA SER A 41 9.29 -6.36 8.99
C SER A 41 9.03 -6.27 7.48
N THR A 42 9.73 -7.05 6.65
CA THR A 42 9.51 -7.06 5.19
C THR A 42 8.03 -7.32 4.82
N PRO A 43 7.33 -8.34 5.37
CA PRO A 43 5.91 -8.53 5.06
C PRO A 43 5.01 -7.35 5.45
N LEU A 44 5.37 -6.61 6.50
CA LEU A 44 4.63 -5.43 6.93
C LEU A 44 4.91 -4.24 6.01
N ALA A 45 6.15 -4.07 5.53
CA ALA A 45 6.48 -3.07 4.52
C ALA A 45 5.68 -3.28 3.22
N GLU A 46 5.61 -4.51 2.74
CA GLU A 46 4.86 -4.90 1.53
C GLU A 46 3.37 -4.59 1.66
N LEU A 47 2.75 -4.96 2.78
CA LEU A 47 1.34 -4.68 3.07
C LEU A 47 1.06 -3.17 3.17
N TRP A 48 1.98 -2.38 3.73
CA TRP A 48 1.88 -0.92 3.69
C TRP A 48 1.99 -0.36 2.27
N GLY A 49 2.83 -0.97 1.42
CA GLY A 49 2.87 -0.68 -0.01
C GLY A 49 1.50 -0.91 -0.65
N VAL A 50 0.89 -2.08 -0.44
CA VAL A 50 -0.47 -2.42 -0.93
C VAL A 50 -1.48 -1.38 -0.47
N TYR A 51 -1.48 -1.05 0.83
CA TYR A 51 -2.39 -0.07 1.42
C TYR A 51 -2.31 1.30 0.73
N TYR A 52 -1.10 1.89 0.69
CA TYR A 52 -0.90 3.23 0.14
C TYR A 52 -1.16 3.28 -1.37
N GLY A 53 -0.83 2.21 -2.10
CA GLY A 53 -1.15 2.09 -3.52
C GLY A 53 -2.66 2.11 -3.77
N LEU A 54 -3.43 1.30 -3.03
CA LEU A 54 -4.88 1.24 -3.18
C LEU A 54 -5.55 2.57 -2.79
N TYR A 55 -5.07 3.24 -1.74
CA TYR A 55 -5.54 4.57 -1.35
C TYR A 55 -5.37 5.60 -2.48
N ILE A 56 -4.22 5.63 -3.15
CA ILE A 56 -3.96 6.56 -4.27
C ILE A 56 -4.89 6.27 -5.48
N VAL A 57 -5.18 5.00 -5.75
CA VAL A 57 -6.11 4.58 -6.80
C VAL A 57 -7.55 5.00 -6.46
N TRP A 58 -7.95 4.88 -5.19
CA TRP A 58 -9.24 5.31 -4.68
C TRP A 58 -9.45 6.83 -4.79
N GLU A 59 -8.48 7.63 -4.33
CA GLU A 59 -8.53 9.10 -4.43
C GLU A 59 -8.61 9.58 -5.89
N ARG A 60 -8.01 8.83 -6.81
CA ARG A 60 -8.10 9.07 -8.27
C ARG A 60 -9.42 8.59 -8.91
N ARG A 61 -10.36 8.06 -8.12
CA ARG A 61 -11.66 7.52 -8.54
C ARG A 61 -11.55 6.46 -9.65
N VAL A 62 -10.50 5.66 -9.63
CA VAL A 62 -10.26 4.61 -10.62
C VAL A 62 -11.08 3.38 -10.24
N PRO A 63 -12.10 2.97 -11.04
CA PRO A 63 -13.05 1.93 -10.64
C PRO A 63 -12.46 0.51 -10.67
N TYR A 64 -11.42 0.29 -11.47
CA TYR A 64 -10.80 -1.03 -11.66
C TYR A 64 -9.28 -0.94 -11.71
N VAL A 65 -8.63 -1.70 -10.85
CA VAL A 65 -7.17 -1.79 -10.75
C VAL A 65 -6.70 -3.25 -10.72
N THR A 66 -5.66 -3.54 -11.49
CA THR A 66 -4.89 -4.78 -11.36
C THR A 66 -3.77 -4.53 -10.36
N LEU A 67 -3.89 -5.06 -9.15
CA LEU A 67 -2.81 -5.06 -8.17
C LEU A 67 -1.84 -6.20 -8.48
N GLU A 68 -0.58 -5.88 -8.71
CA GLU A 68 0.52 -6.84 -8.87
C GLU A 68 1.42 -6.78 -7.62
N VAL A 69 1.70 -7.91 -6.97
CA VAL A 69 2.59 -8.02 -5.79
C VAL A 69 3.54 -9.20 -6.01
N ASP A 70 4.82 -9.00 -5.70
CA ASP A 70 5.92 -9.96 -5.87
C ASP A 70 6.21 -10.80 -4.61
N SER A 71 5.76 -10.36 -3.44
CA SER A 71 5.73 -11.18 -2.23
C SER A 71 4.61 -12.23 -2.26
N GLU A 72 4.97 -13.50 -2.49
CA GLU A 72 4.05 -14.65 -2.46
C GLU A 72 3.26 -14.74 -1.14
N LEU A 73 3.91 -14.42 -0.02
CA LEU A 73 3.29 -14.38 1.31
C LEU A 73 2.14 -13.35 1.36
N VAL A 74 2.35 -12.16 0.79
CA VAL A 74 1.31 -11.12 0.72
C VAL A 74 0.22 -11.47 -0.29
N VAL A 75 0.57 -12.09 -1.42
CA VAL A 75 -0.42 -12.66 -2.35
C VAL A 75 -1.28 -13.74 -1.67
N GLY A 76 -0.69 -14.57 -0.80
CA GLY A 76 -1.41 -15.52 0.05
C GLY A 76 -2.39 -14.81 0.97
N PHE A 77 -1.91 -13.86 1.76
CA PHE A 77 -2.70 -13.02 2.66
C PHE A 77 -3.89 -12.32 1.98
N LEU A 78 -3.72 -11.79 0.77
CA LEU A 78 -4.78 -11.13 0.01
C LEU A 78 -5.80 -12.13 -0.59
N LYS A 79 -5.42 -13.40 -0.78
CA LYS A 79 -6.30 -14.46 -1.34
C LYS A 79 -7.05 -15.26 -0.27
N THR A 80 -6.37 -15.63 0.82
CA THR A 80 -6.93 -16.45 1.91
C THR A 80 -7.50 -15.63 3.05
N GLY A 81 -7.30 -14.32 3.00
CA GLY A 81 -7.42 -13.43 4.13
C GLY A 81 -6.24 -13.56 5.12
N ILE A 82 -6.19 -12.59 6.02
CA ILE A 82 -5.20 -12.44 7.07
C ILE A 82 -5.89 -12.76 8.40
N ARG A 83 -5.25 -13.54 9.28
CA ARG A 83 -5.80 -13.82 10.62
C ARG A 83 -5.95 -12.52 11.40
N ASP A 84 -7.07 -12.37 12.13
CA ASP A 84 -7.47 -11.11 12.80
C ASP A 84 -6.39 -10.51 13.72
N SER A 85 -5.49 -11.34 14.25
CA SER A 85 -4.37 -10.94 15.12
C SER A 85 -3.21 -10.19 14.44
N TYR A 86 -3.24 -9.98 13.12
CA TYR A 86 -2.21 -9.19 12.41
C TYR A 86 -2.63 -7.71 12.28
N PRO A 87 -1.71 -6.73 12.43
CA PRO A 87 -2.05 -5.30 12.43
C PRO A 87 -2.74 -4.75 11.17
N LEU A 88 -2.64 -5.47 10.04
CA LEU A 88 -3.25 -5.10 8.77
C LEU A 88 -4.26 -6.15 8.29
N SER A 89 -4.88 -6.90 9.21
CA SER A 89 -5.85 -7.95 8.88
C SER A 89 -7.03 -7.45 8.03
N PHE A 90 -7.43 -6.19 8.22
CA PHE A 90 -8.44 -5.52 7.40
C PHE A 90 -8.12 -5.43 5.90
N LEU A 91 -6.84 -5.51 5.48
CA LEU A 91 -6.46 -5.51 4.05
C LEU A 91 -7.05 -6.71 3.28
N ALA A 92 -7.36 -7.80 3.99
CA ALA A 92 -7.99 -8.99 3.43
C ALA A 92 -9.42 -8.76 2.89
N PHE A 93 -10.12 -7.74 3.39
CA PHE A 93 -11.56 -7.55 3.18
C PHE A 93 -11.92 -6.39 2.25
N ILE A 94 -10.95 -5.85 1.50
CA ILE A 94 -11.13 -4.60 0.75
C ILE A 94 -11.91 -4.81 -0.56
N PHE A 95 -13.24 -4.74 -0.44
CA PHE A 95 -14.07 -3.97 -1.37
C PHE A 95 -14.36 -2.62 -0.71
N PHE A 96 -13.82 -1.51 -1.24
CA PHE A 96 -14.10 -0.20 -0.67
C PHE A 96 -15.49 0.33 -1.09
N VAL A 97 -16.36 0.53 -0.10
CA VAL A 97 -17.48 1.50 -0.16
C VAL A 97 -17.10 2.78 0.61
N SER A 98 -16.27 2.65 1.65
CA SER A 98 -15.64 3.76 2.40
C SER A 98 -14.44 3.25 3.23
N THR A 99 -13.51 4.14 3.60
CA THR A 99 -12.38 3.81 4.49
C THR A 99 -12.83 3.63 5.95
N PRO A 100 -12.39 2.57 6.66
CA PRO A 100 -12.60 2.42 8.10
C PRO A 100 -12.02 3.59 8.89
N THR A 101 -12.77 4.07 9.89
CA THR A 101 -12.47 5.27 10.68
C THR A 101 -11.15 5.19 11.45
N GLU A 102 -10.79 3.99 11.88
CA GLU A 102 -9.61 3.67 12.69
C GLU A 102 -8.32 3.77 11.85
N VAL A 103 -8.44 3.55 10.54
CA VAL A 103 -7.33 3.68 9.58
C VAL A 103 -7.28 5.10 9.02
N ALA A 104 -8.43 5.77 8.89
CA ALA A 104 -8.53 7.14 8.41
C ALA A 104 -7.82 8.17 9.32
N SER A 105 -7.75 7.95 10.63
CA SER A 105 -6.94 8.78 11.54
C SER A 105 -5.44 8.61 11.29
N ILE A 106 -4.96 7.37 11.19
CA ILE A 106 -3.55 7.03 10.95
C ILE A 106 -3.07 7.62 9.61
N VAL A 107 -3.87 7.47 8.54
CA VAL A 107 -3.57 8.10 7.23
C VAL A 107 -3.64 9.62 7.29
N ARG A 108 -4.56 10.19 8.08
CA ARG A 108 -4.63 11.65 8.26
C ARG A 108 -3.37 12.17 8.95
N ASP A 109 -2.86 11.48 9.96
CA ASP A 109 -1.64 11.89 10.68
C ASP A 109 -0.37 11.75 9.80
N ASP A 110 -0.27 10.70 8.98
CA ASP A 110 0.80 10.59 7.97
C ASP A 110 0.66 11.64 6.84
N ALA A 111 -0.56 11.94 6.39
CA ALA A 111 -0.84 12.98 5.40
C ALA A 111 -0.59 14.42 5.92
N LEU A 112 -0.82 14.67 7.22
CA LEU A 112 -0.44 15.90 7.91
C LEU A 112 1.09 16.05 8.05
N GLY A 113 1.84 14.96 7.78
CA GLY A 113 3.23 15.04 7.37
C GLY A 113 4.25 14.75 8.46
N SER A 114 3.91 13.90 9.42
CA SER A 114 4.90 13.23 10.28
C SER A 114 5.91 12.44 9.43
N THR A 115 5.42 11.77 8.37
CA THR A 115 6.25 11.08 7.36
C THR A 115 5.67 11.26 5.95
N ARG A 116 5.93 12.42 5.31
CA ARG A 116 5.30 12.81 4.03
C ARG A 116 5.61 11.85 2.87
N PRO A 117 4.61 11.19 2.26
CA PRO A 117 4.78 10.54 0.97
C PRO A 117 5.08 11.57 -0.12
N LYS A 118 6.06 11.30 -0.98
CA LYS A 118 6.34 12.17 -2.13
C LYS A 118 5.57 11.68 -3.35
N MET A 119 4.61 12.47 -3.81
CA MET A 119 4.06 12.33 -5.15
C MET A 119 5.14 12.76 -6.16
N ILE A 120 5.48 11.87 -7.10
CA ILE A 120 6.33 12.23 -8.25
C ILE A 120 5.36 12.59 -9.39
N PRO A 121 5.21 13.88 -9.75
CA PRO A 121 4.42 14.29 -10.90
C PRO A 121 5.10 13.89 -12.22
N LEU A 122 4.40 14.13 -13.33
CA LEU A 122 4.91 13.97 -14.70
C LEU A 122 6.10 14.91 -14.96
#